data_AF-A0AAU1LGA2-F1
#
_entry.id   AF-A0AAU1LGA2-F1
#
_cell.length_a   1.000
_cell.length_b   1.000
_cell.length_c   1.000
_cell.angle_alpha   90.00
_cell.angle_beta   90.00
_cell.angle_gamma   90.00
#
_symmetry.space_group_name_H-M   'P 1'
#
loop_
_entity.id
_entity.type
_entity.pdbx_description
1 polymer ?
#
loop_
_entity_poly.entity_id
_entity_poly.type
_entity_poly.pdbx_seq_one_letter_code
_entity_poly.pdbx_strand_id
1 'polypeptide(L)' 'MHGGSERLAAVVGWDLWRDGVVPGDVAHPGEELQQVAARTDAVLGRVRPLLDEGDVAVVAHGHLARLLTVR' A
#
# COMPACT_ATOMS: atom_id res chain seq x y z
N MET A 1 -21.97 -10.65 -20.68
CA MET A 1 -20.55 -10.34 -20.44
C MET A 1 -20.33 -9.75 -19.05
N HIS A 2 -20.91 -10.35 -18.00
CA HIS A 2 -20.70 -9.99 -16.59
C HIS A 2 -20.54 -11.29 -15.79
N GLY A 3 -19.38 -11.93 -15.91
CA GLY A 3 -19.04 -13.13 -15.14
C GLY A 3 -17.78 -12.86 -14.35
N GLY A 4 -17.90 -12.73 -13.03
CA GLY A 4 -16.77 -12.43 -12.14
C GLY A 4 -17.10 -11.70 -10.84
N SER A 5 -18.38 -11.48 -10.51
CA SER A 5 -18.80 -10.95 -9.20
C SER A 5 -19.27 -12.08 -8.28
N GLU A 6 -18.44 -13.12 -8.11
CA GLU A 6 -18.63 -14.03 -6.98
C GLU A 6 -18.14 -13.31 -5.72
N ARG A 7 -19.08 -13.08 -4.79
CA ARG A 7 -18.85 -12.37 -3.53
C ARG A 7 -17.69 -13.03 -2.79
N LEU A 8 -16.63 -12.26 -2.57
CA LEU A 8 -15.67 -12.56 -1.51
C LEU A 8 -16.45 -12.49 -0.19
N ALA A 9 -16.86 -13.65 0.32
CA ALA A 9 -17.14 -13.77 1.74
C ALA A 9 -15.89 -13.27 2.47
N ALA A 10 -16.06 -12.40 3.47
CA ALA A 10 -14.95 -11.99 4.32
C ALA A 10 -14.28 -13.27 4.85
N VAL A 11 -13.03 -13.50 4.46
CA VAL A 11 -12.27 -14.63 4.99
C VAL A 11 -12.03 -14.32 6.45
N VAL A 12 -12.69 -15.07 7.33
CA VAL A 12 -12.54 -14.91 8.78
C VAL A 12 -11.06 -15.09 9.11
N GLY A 13 -10.46 -14.06 9.73
CA GLY A 13 -9.05 -14.04 10.10
C GLY A 13 -8.10 -13.37 9.10
N TRP A 14 -8.59 -12.83 7.98
CA TRP A 14 -7.77 -12.06 7.04
C TRP A 14 -7.20 -10.77 7.66
N ASP A 15 -5.91 -10.54 7.44
CA ASP A 15 -5.16 -9.34 7.81
C ASP A 15 -4.41 -8.81 6.58
N LEU A 16 -4.68 -7.57 6.19
CA LEU A 16 -4.08 -6.96 4.99
C LEU A 16 -2.54 -6.98 4.99
N TRP A 17 -1.91 -6.81 6.15
CA TRP A 17 -0.46 -6.68 6.25
C TRP A 17 0.23 -8.04 6.13
N ARG A 18 -0.40 -9.10 6.64
CA ARG A 18 0.09 -10.47 6.53
C ARG A 18 -0.30 -11.14 5.22
N ASP A 19 -1.55 -10.95 4.82
CA ASP A 19 -2.20 -11.77 3.79
C ASP A 19 -2.33 -11.04 2.44
N GLY A 20 -2.01 -9.74 2.40
CA GLY A 20 -2.04 -8.95 1.17
C GLY A 20 -3.46 -8.75 0.61
N VAL A 21 -3.54 -8.34 -0.65
CA VAL A 21 -4.81 -8.20 -1.37
C VAL A 21 -5.11 -9.46 -2.18
N VAL A 22 -6.39 -9.82 -2.30
CA VAL A 22 -6.79 -10.85 -3.27
C VAL A 22 -6.49 -10.31 -4.67
N PRO A 23 -5.71 -11.03 -5.50
CA PRO A 23 -5.41 -10.57 -6.84
C PRO A 23 -6.68 -10.39 -7.67
N GLY A 24 -6.76 -9.27 -8.40
CA GLY A 24 -7.80 -9.05 -9.39
C GLY A 24 -7.48 -9.73 -10.71
N ASP A 25 -7.96 -9.15 -11.81
CA ASP A 25 -7.63 -9.63 -13.15
C ASP A 25 -6.19 -9.27 -13.57
N VAL A 26 -5.80 -9.69 -14.78
CA VAL A 26 -4.45 -9.43 -15.33
C VAL A 26 -4.13 -7.92 -15.42
N ALA A 27 -5.15 -7.07 -15.57
CA ALA A 27 -4.96 -5.62 -15.61
C ALA A 27 -4.89 -5.00 -14.20
N HIS A 28 -5.43 -5.68 -13.19
CA HIS A 28 -5.50 -5.21 -11.80
C HIS A 28 -5.04 -6.30 -10.81
N PRO A 29 -3.79 -6.77 -10.89
CA PRO A 29 -3.32 -7.90 -10.08
C PRO A 29 -3.20 -7.57 -8.58
N GLY A 30 -3.30 -6.30 -8.19
CA GLY A 30 -3.03 -5.85 -6.82
C GLY A 30 -1.54 -5.60 -6.58
N GLU A 31 -1.18 -5.35 -5.32
CA GLU A 31 0.21 -5.11 -4.92
C GLU A 31 0.57 -5.92 -3.68
N GLU A 32 1.78 -6.48 -3.70
CA GLU A 32 2.43 -7.08 -2.55
C GLU A 32 2.93 -6.00 -1.58
N LEU A 33 2.98 -6.32 -0.29
CA LEU A 33 3.47 -5.40 0.74
C LEU A 33 4.87 -4.87 0.42
N GLN A 34 5.74 -5.71 -0.15
CA GLN A 34 7.10 -5.39 -0.54
C GLN A 34 7.16 -4.38 -1.69
N GLN A 35 6.18 -4.40 -2.62
CA GLN A 35 6.10 -3.41 -3.69
C GLN A 35 5.68 -2.05 -3.14
N VAL A 36 4.68 -2.04 -2.24
CA VAL A 36 4.24 -0.81 -1.54
C VAL A 36 5.37 -0.25 -0.66
N ALA A 37 6.11 -1.12 0.02
CA ALA A 37 7.30 -0.78 0.79
C ALA A 37 8.37 -0.12 -0.06
N ALA A 38 8.74 -0.73 -1.19
CA ALA A 38 9.79 -0.21 -2.06
C ALA A 38 9.46 1.20 -2.58
N ARG A 39 8.20 1.47 -2.98
CA ARG A 39 7.82 2.84 -3.36
C ARG A 39 7.80 3.81 -2.18
N THR A 40 7.51 3.32 -0.98
CA THR A 40 7.52 4.13 0.25
C THR A 40 8.94 4.55 0.58
N ASP A 41 9.88 3.61 0.53
CA ASP A 41 11.31 3.87 0.72
C ASP A 41 11.84 4.86 -0.34
N ALA A 42 11.39 4.73 -1.60
CA ALA A 42 11.76 5.67 -2.66
C ALA A 42 11.24 7.10 -2.43
N VAL A 43 10.03 7.26 -1.87
CA VAL A 43 9.50 8.58 -1.48
C VAL A 43 10.29 9.14 -0.30
N LEU A 44 10.57 8.33 0.73
CA LEU A 44 11.37 8.74 1.87
C LEU A 44 12.78 9.17 1.46
N GLY A 45 13.39 8.49 0.49
CA GLY A 45 14.68 8.89 -0.07
C GLY A 45 14.69 10.30 -0.68
N ARG A 46 13.55 10.77 -1.20
CA ARG A 46 13.40 12.14 -1.74
C ARG A 46 13.04 13.16 -0.65
N VAL A 47 12.28 12.74 0.36
CA VAL A 47 11.80 13.61 1.44
C VAL A 47 12.88 13.88 2.49
N ARG A 48 13.67 12.87 2.86
CA ARG A 48 14.65 12.95 3.97
C ARG A 48 15.64 14.13 3.81
N PRO A 49 16.21 14.43 2.64
CA PRO A 49 17.09 15.59 2.48
C PRO A 49 16.41 16.95 2.71
N LEU A 50 15.10 17.07 2.45
CA LEU A 50 14.36 18.32 2.63
C LEU A 50 14.17 18.69 4.11
N LEU A 51 14.36 17.73 5.02
CA LEU A 51 14.29 17.96 6.46
C LEU A 51 15.42 18.87 6.96
N ASP A 52 16.51 19.00 6.20
CA ASP A 52 17.58 19.95 6.50
C ASP A 52 17.14 21.42 6.28
N GLU A 53 16.06 21.63 5.51
CA GLU A 53 15.49 22.95 5.19
C GLU A 53 14.24 23.29 6.02
N GLY A 54 13.61 22.30 6.66
CA GLY A 54 12.47 22.49 7.56
C GLY A 54 11.48 21.32 7.59
N ASP A 55 10.31 21.54 8.19
CA ASP A 55 9.27 20.52 8.30
C ASP A 55 8.68 20.15 6.93
N VAL A 56 8.50 18.84 6.70
CA VAL A 56 7.89 18.32 5.47
C VAL A 56 6.55 17.65 5.79
N ALA A 57 5.48 18.15 5.17
CA ALA A 57 4.17 17.53 5.22
C ALA A 57 3.99 16.53 4.06
N VAL A 58 3.74 15.25 4.39
CA VAL A 58 3.41 14.21 3.41
C VAL A 58 1.92 13.87 3.52
N VAL A 59 1.15 14.13 2.46
CA VAL A 59 -0.28 13.79 2.40
C VAL A 59 -0.45 12.44 1.70
N ALA A 60 -0.98 11.45 2.42
CA ALA A 60 -1.14 10.08 1.95
C ALA A 60 -2.45 9.45 2.45
N HIS A 61 -2.80 8.30 1.90
CA HIS A 61 -3.99 7.54 2.28
C HIS A 61 -3.71 6.63 3.47
N GLY A 62 -4.77 6.18 4.18
CA GLY A 62 -4.65 5.50 5.48
C GLY A 62 -3.63 4.36 5.56
N HIS A 63 -3.66 3.39 4.65
CA HIS A 63 -2.69 2.28 4.68
C HIS A 63 -1.27 2.74 4.33
N LEU A 64 -1.12 3.59 3.32
CA LEU A 64 0.20 4.10 2.94
C LEU A 64 0.80 5.00 4.03
N ALA A 65 -0.01 5.81 4.71
CA ALA A 65 0.41 6.66 5.83
C ALA A 65 0.93 5.83 7.01
N ARG A 66 0.28 4.69 7.32
CA ARG A 66 0.79 3.74 8.31
C ARG A 66 2.11 3.12 7.87
N LEU A 67 2.24 2.77 6.59
CA LEU A 67 3.48 2.22 6.06
C LEU A 67 4.62 3.25 6.09
N LEU A 68 4.35 4.51 5.74
CA LEU A 68 5.30 5.62 5.85
C LEU A 68 5.81 5.80 7.29
N THR A 69 4.98 5.53 8.30
CA THR A 69 5.33 5.72 9.71
C THR A 69 6.28 4.65 10.25
N VAL A 70 6.28 3.45 9.68
CA VAL A 70 7.10 2.30 10.17
C VAL A 70 8.41 2.11 9.39
N ARG A 71 8.84 3.11 8.60
CA ARG A 71 9.97 3.05 7.65
C ARG A 71 11.02 4.11 7.93
#